data_AF-A0A9D8C5E1-F1
#
_entry.id   AF-A0A9D8C5E1-F1
#
_cell.length_a   1.000
_cell.length_b   1.000
_cell.length_c   1.000
_cell.angle_alpha   90.00
_cell.angle_beta   90.00
_cell.angle_gamma   90.00
#
_symmetry.space_group_name_H-M   'P 1'
#
loop_
_entity.id
_entity.type
_entity.pdbx_description
1 polymer ?
#
loop_
_entity_poly.entity_id
_entity_poly.type
_entity_poly.pdbx_seq_one_letter_code
_entity_poly.pdbx_strand_id
1 'polypeptide(L)'
;MTRPRYRILWQGDMPLERIGWEDRPEAGVAYSPSQLRDIESWWRRQGKTGVALEDLPLYRVLAVARRGKAVSLRLGRTSYKLYQGTNVAKPAWALAAPRRWMGNPLSLSAVLVTSDGHVPMNFRSRRV
;
A
#
# COMPACT_ATOMS: atom_id res chain seq x y z
N MET A 1 20.68 0.20 18.74
CA MET A 1 19.84 1.25 18.12
C MET A 1 19.28 0.74 16.79
N THR A 2 17.98 0.45 16.73
CA THR A 2 17.28 0.11 15.47
C THR A 2 17.11 1.36 14.62
N ARG A 3 17.68 1.38 13.41
CA ARG A 3 17.47 2.44 12.41
C ARG A 3 15.96 2.69 12.20
N PRO A 4 15.53 3.94 11.94
CA PRO A 4 14.14 4.21 11.61
C PRO A 4 13.69 3.38 10.39
N ARG A 5 12.52 2.73 10.50
CA ARG A 5 11.89 1.88 9.46
C ARG A 5 11.31 2.67 8.29
N TYR A 6 11.49 3.98 8.27
CA TYR A 6 10.91 4.88 7.29
C TYR A 6 12.01 5.59 6.53
N ARG A 7 11.82 5.73 5.22
CA ARG A 7 12.69 6.49 4.35
C ARG A 7 11.97 7.77 3.93
N ILE A 8 12.44 8.91 4.43
CA ILE A 8 11.98 10.21 3.96
C ILE A 8 12.68 10.50 2.64
N LEU A 9 11.88 10.71 1.59
CA LEU A 9 12.40 10.99 0.25
C LEU A 9 12.48 12.51 0.00
N TRP A 10 11.59 13.27 0.62
CA TRP A 10 11.52 14.72 0.52
C TRP A 10 11.00 15.33 1.82
N GLN A 11 11.43 16.55 2.10
CA GLN A 11 10.97 17.35 3.23
C GLN A 11 10.70 18.78 2.74
N GLY A 12 9.59 19.36 3.17
CA GLY A 12 9.07 20.62 2.65
C GLY A 12 8.19 20.42 1.43
N ASP A 13 7.89 21.52 0.73
CA ASP A 13 6.95 21.51 -0.37
C ASP A 13 7.56 20.88 -1.62
N MET A 14 6.86 19.89 -2.18
CA MET A 14 7.18 19.29 -3.47
C MET A 14 6.11 19.71 -4.47
N PRO A 15 6.45 20.50 -5.48
CA PRO A 15 5.48 20.85 -6.48
C PRO A 15 5.21 19.62 -7.38
N LEU A 16 3.98 19.50 -7.87
CA LEU A 16 3.47 18.27 -8.50
C LEU A 16 4.28 17.86 -9.74
N GLU A 17 4.79 18.84 -10.50
CA GLU A 17 5.61 18.60 -11.69
C GLU A 17 6.95 17.92 -11.39
N ARG A 18 7.36 17.86 -10.11
CA ARG A 18 8.55 17.12 -9.66
C ARG A 18 8.23 15.71 -9.18
N ILE A 19 6.98 15.29 -9.28
CA ILE A 19 6.52 13.93 -8.99
C ILE A 19 6.22 13.24 -10.32
N GLY A 20 7.16 12.40 -10.77
CA GLY A 20 6.93 11.54 -11.92
C GLY A 20 6.36 10.19 -11.51
N TRP A 21 5.61 9.54 -12.39
CA TRP A 21 5.26 8.13 -12.21
C TRP A 21 5.33 7.36 -13.52
N GLU A 22 5.58 6.06 -13.38
CA GLU A 22 5.63 5.08 -14.45
C GLU A 22 4.62 3.97 -14.11
N ASP A 23 3.61 3.79 -14.95
CA ASP A 23 2.64 2.70 -14.81
C ASP A 23 3.15 1.44 -15.52
N ARG A 24 3.15 0.32 -14.79
CA ARG A 24 3.59 -1.01 -15.23
C ARG A 24 2.50 -2.01 -14.88
N PRO A 25 1.35 -1.99 -15.57
CA PRO A 25 0.18 -2.78 -15.18
C PRO A 25 0.47 -4.28 -15.11
N GLU A 26 1.38 -4.77 -15.96
CA GLU A 26 1.88 -6.13 -16.03
C GLU A 26 2.80 -6.53 -14.85
N ALA A 27 3.40 -5.55 -14.16
CA ALA A 27 4.35 -5.77 -13.08
C ALA A 27 3.67 -6.02 -11.72
N GLY A 28 2.64 -6.88 -11.72
CA GLY A 28 1.96 -7.36 -10.54
C GLY A 28 2.83 -8.31 -9.70
N VAL A 29 2.26 -8.83 -8.62
CA VAL A 29 2.90 -9.90 -7.85
C VAL A 29 2.71 -11.23 -8.57
N ALA A 30 3.82 -11.90 -8.90
CA ALA A 30 3.80 -13.26 -9.41
C ALA A 30 3.60 -14.27 -8.25
N TYR A 31 2.35 -14.45 -7.84
CA TYR A 31 1.98 -15.46 -6.86
C TYR A 31 2.07 -16.86 -7.45
N SER A 32 2.56 -17.82 -6.66
CA SER A 32 2.42 -19.23 -7.02
C SER A 32 0.95 -19.67 -6.94
N PRO A 33 0.58 -20.78 -7.61
CA PRO A 33 -0.76 -21.34 -7.48
C PRO A 33 -1.18 -21.65 -6.03
N SER A 34 -0.25 -22.09 -5.18
CA SER A 34 -0.52 -22.32 -3.75
C SER A 34 -0.84 -21.03 -3.02
N GLN A 35 -0.07 -19.96 -3.25
CA GLN A 35 -0.31 -18.65 -2.64
C GLN A 35 -1.67 -18.08 -3.06
N LEU A 36 -2.05 -18.22 -4.33
CA LEU A 36 -3.37 -17.77 -4.82
C LEU A 36 -4.51 -18.52 -4.14
N ARG A 37 -4.38 -19.85 -3.95
CA ARG A 37 -5.38 -20.63 -3.20
C ARG A 37 -5.49 -20.21 -1.75
N ASP A 38 -4.37 -19.89 -1.10
CA ASP A 38 -4.37 -19.41 0.29
C ASP A 38 -5.03 -18.03 0.43
N ILE A 39 -4.80 -17.14 -0.55
CA ILE A 39 -5.44 -15.81 -0.61
C ILE A 39 -6.94 -15.98 -0.84
N GLU A 40 -7.35 -16.80 -1.81
CA GLU A 40 -8.75 -17.09 -2.12
C GLU A 40 -9.49 -17.67 -0.91
N SER A 41 -8.88 -18.66 -0.25
CA SER A 41 -9.47 -19.33 0.91
C SER A 41 -9.65 -18.36 2.07
N TRP A 42 -8.68 -17.47 2.29
CA TRP A 42 -8.81 -16.41 3.30
C TRP A 42 -9.95 -15.45 2.95
N TRP A 43 -10.00 -14.97 1.70
CA TRP A 43 -11.01 -14.03 1.22
C TRP A 43 -12.45 -14.57 1.39
N ARG A 44 -12.68 -15.82 0.98
CA ARG A 44 -13.99 -16.48 1.14
C ARG A 44 -14.40 -16.61 2.61
N ARG A 45 -13.46 -16.85 3.53
CA ARG A 45 -13.76 -16.92 4.97
C ARG A 45 -14.24 -15.58 5.51
N GLN A 46 -13.64 -14.47 5.07
CA GLN A 46 -14.08 -13.14 5.50
C GLN A 46 -15.46 -12.78 4.93
N GLY A 47 -15.76 -13.17 3.68
CA GLY A 47 -17.11 -12.96 3.13
C GLY A 47 -18.23 -13.67 3.93
N LYS A 48 -17.90 -14.76 4.64
CA LYS A 48 -18.85 -15.48 5.51
C LYS A 48 -19.11 -14.80 6.85
N THR A 49 -18.34 -13.79 7.25
CA THR A 49 -18.53 -13.08 8.53
C THR A 49 -19.55 -11.93 8.42
N GLY A 50 -20.33 -11.88 7.34
CA GLY A 50 -21.34 -10.82 7.11
C GLY A 50 -20.76 -9.48 6.67
N VAL A 51 -19.45 -9.39 6.45
CA VAL A 51 -18.82 -8.20 5.88
C VAL A 51 -18.90 -8.31 4.36
N ALA A 52 -19.64 -7.41 3.72
CA ALA A 52 -19.62 -7.26 2.27
C ALA A 52 -18.23 -6.78 1.82
N LEU A 53 -17.40 -7.71 1.36
CA LEU A 53 -16.07 -7.42 0.85
C LEU A 53 -16.10 -7.37 -0.67
N GLU A 54 -15.81 -6.19 -1.20
CA GLU A 54 -15.59 -5.99 -2.63
C GLU A 54 -14.09 -6.03 -2.95
N ASP A 55 -13.74 -6.67 -4.06
CA ASP A 55 -12.36 -6.66 -4.54
C ASP A 55 -12.11 -5.43 -5.43
N LEU A 56 -11.60 -4.37 -4.82
CA LEU A 56 -11.32 -3.11 -5.51
C LEU A 56 -9.92 -3.10 -6.15
N PRO A 57 -9.76 -2.58 -7.38
CA PRO A 57 -8.45 -2.43 -8.01
C PRO A 57 -7.63 -1.35 -7.29
N LEU A 58 -6.34 -1.62 -7.09
CA LEU A 58 -5.41 -0.71 -6.40
C LEU A 58 -4.09 -0.60 -7.17
N TYR A 59 -3.35 0.47 -6.90
CA TYR A 59 -1.96 0.59 -7.34
C TYR A 59 -1.01 -0.05 -6.33
N ARG A 60 0.03 -0.71 -6.83
CA ARG A 60 1.11 -1.30 -6.05
C ARG A 60 2.39 -0.49 -6.20
N VAL A 61 3.05 -0.17 -5.11
CA VAL A 61 4.37 0.49 -5.17
C VAL A 61 5.45 -0.55 -5.48
N LEU A 62 6.06 -0.45 -6.66
CA LEU A 62 7.14 -1.34 -7.10
C LEU A 62 8.51 -0.78 -6.71
N ALA A 63 8.70 0.52 -6.95
CA ALA A 63 9.91 1.23 -6.60
C ALA A 63 9.60 2.70 -6.35
N VAL A 64 10.45 3.31 -5.51
CA VAL A 64 10.48 4.75 -5.35
C VAL A 64 11.93 5.20 -5.45
N ALA A 65 12.17 6.23 -6.24
CA ALA A 65 13.48 6.82 -6.43
C ALA A 65 13.42 8.34 -6.25
N ARG A 66 14.54 8.92 -5.84
CA ARG A 66 14.76 10.36 -5.83
C ARG A 66 15.90 10.67 -6.78
N ARG A 67 15.72 11.68 -7.63
CA ARG A 67 16.76 12.23 -8.51
C ARG A 67 16.79 13.74 -8.33
N GLY A 68 17.81 14.24 -7.62
CA GLY A 68 17.91 15.65 -7.27
C GLY A 68 16.70 16.12 -6.45
N LYS A 69 15.92 17.04 -7.03
CA LYS A 69 14.70 17.62 -6.43
C LYS A 69 13.39 16.94 -6.89
N ALA A 70 13.48 15.85 -7.65
CA ALA A 70 12.33 15.10 -8.13
C ALA A 70 12.23 13.72 -7.46
N VAL A 71 10.99 13.25 -7.32
CA VAL A 71 10.65 11.89 -6.89
C VAL A 71 9.98 11.17 -8.05
N SER A 72 10.34 9.91 -8.27
CA SER A 72 9.67 9.05 -9.23
C SER A 72 9.12 7.80 -8.57
N LEU A 73 7.88 7.46 -8.95
CA LEU A 73 7.18 6.25 -8.54
C LEU A 73 7.14 5.26 -9.70
N ARG A 74 7.43 3.99 -9.44
CA ARG A 74 7.06 2.91 -10.36
C ARG A 74 5.91 2.14 -9.75
N LEU A 75 4.80 2.08 -10.46
CA LEU A 75 3.54 1.53 -9.99
C LEU A 75 3.16 0.29 -10.81
N GLY A 76 2.58 -0.70 -10.16
CA GLY A 76 1.92 -1.83 -10.80
C GLY A 76 0.49 -1.98 -10.32
N ARG A 77 -0.18 -3.09 -10.68
CA ARG A 77 -1.53 -3.40 -10.20
C ARG A 77 -1.51 -4.34 -9.00
N THR A 78 -2.45 -4.12 -8.09
CA THR A 78 -2.86 -5.04 -7.04
C THR A 78 -4.36 -4.88 -6.80
N SER A 79 -4.89 -5.52 -5.77
CA SER A 79 -6.29 -5.37 -5.41
C SER A 79 -6.47 -5.44 -3.90
N TYR A 80 -7.64 -5.02 -3.43
CA TYR A 80 -7.97 -5.05 -2.01
C TYR A 80 -7.93 -6.47 -1.46
N LYS A 81 -8.39 -7.46 -2.23
CA LYS A 81 -8.27 -8.88 -1.89
C LYS A 81 -6.83 -9.34 -1.75
N LEU A 82 -5.96 -8.95 -2.68
CA LEU A 82 -4.54 -9.31 -2.61
C LEU A 82 -3.86 -8.66 -1.41
N TYR A 83 -4.16 -7.39 -1.12
CA TYR A 83 -3.67 -6.71 0.08
C TYR A 83 -4.11 -7.43 1.36
N GLN A 84 -5.40 -7.69 1.51
CA GLN A 84 -5.95 -8.34 2.69
C GLN A 84 -5.40 -9.77 2.87
N GLY A 85 -5.36 -10.55 1.78
CA GLY A 85 -4.86 -11.92 1.79
C GLY A 85 -3.34 -12.05 1.97
N THR A 86 -2.58 -10.95 1.90
CA THR A 86 -1.12 -10.93 2.10
C THR A 86 -0.70 -10.02 3.24
N ASN A 87 -0.69 -8.70 3.05
CA ASN A 87 -0.28 -7.69 4.02
C ASN A 87 -0.93 -7.86 5.39
N VAL A 88 -2.23 -8.20 5.43
CA VAL A 88 -2.97 -8.38 6.68
C VAL A 88 -2.91 -9.83 7.15
N ALA A 89 -3.29 -10.78 6.31
CA ALA A 89 -3.42 -12.19 6.71
C ALA A 89 -2.07 -12.90 6.96
N LYS A 90 -0.98 -12.42 6.37
CA LYS A 90 0.32 -13.12 6.32
C LYS A 90 1.49 -12.18 6.59
N PRO A 91 1.56 -11.52 7.76
CA PRO A 91 2.62 -10.56 8.07
C PRO A 91 4.02 -11.18 8.02
N ALA A 92 4.16 -12.48 8.29
CA ALA A 92 5.43 -13.19 8.19
C ALA A 92 6.02 -13.22 6.76
N TRP A 93 5.19 -13.14 5.71
CA TRP A 93 5.66 -13.06 4.32
C TRP A 93 6.44 -11.76 4.06
N ALA A 94 6.11 -10.69 4.78
CA ALA A 94 6.82 -9.42 4.70
C ALA A 94 8.24 -9.50 5.28
N LEU A 95 8.50 -10.45 6.18
CA LEU A 95 9.85 -10.67 6.73
C LEU A 95 10.73 -11.46 5.76
N ALA A 96 10.14 -12.41 5.02
CA ALA A 96 10.86 -13.27 4.09
C ALA A 96 11.17 -12.58 2.75
N ALA A 97 10.18 -11.94 2.12
CA ALA A 97 10.34 -11.30 0.81
C ALA A 97 9.27 -10.22 0.54
N PRO A 98 9.34 -9.05 1.21
CA PRO A 98 8.25 -8.07 1.22
C PRO A 98 7.92 -7.49 -0.16
N ARG A 99 8.91 -7.36 -1.05
CA ARG A 99 8.68 -6.87 -2.42
C ARG A 99 8.23 -7.95 -3.39
N ARG A 100 8.33 -9.22 -3.03
CA ARG A 100 7.97 -10.33 -3.92
C ARG A 100 6.58 -10.87 -3.63
N TRP A 101 6.14 -10.87 -2.38
CA TRP A 101 4.93 -11.61 -1.97
C TRP A 101 3.81 -10.76 -1.39
N MET A 102 4.02 -9.44 -1.28
CA MET A 102 3.04 -8.56 -0.66
C MET A 102 2.37 -7.69 -1.72
N GLY A 103 1.06 -7.48 -1.55
CA GLY A 103 0.25 -6.60 -2.39
C GLY A 103 0.75 -5.16 -2.38
N ASN A 104 1.20 -4.67 -1.21
CA ASN A 104 1.82 -3.34 -1.03
C ASN A 104 1.10 -2.20 -1.78
N PRO A 105 -0.19 -1.96 -1.46
CA PRO A 105 -0.94 -0.91 -2.11
C PRO A 105 -0.32 0.47 -1.82
N LEU A 106 -0.36 1.35 -2.81
CA LEU A 106 -0.08 2.77 -2.63
C LEU A 106 -1.18 3.38 -1.74
N SER A 107 -0.76 4.03 -0.66
CA SER A 107 -1.66 4.79 0.21
C SER A 107 -1.36 6.28 0.09
N LEU A 108 -2.40 7.09 0.27
CA LEU A 108 -2.30 8.53 0.35
C LEU A 108 -2.65 8.97 1.77
N SER A 109 -1.97 10.01 2.24
CA SER A 109 -2.25 10.65 3.51
C SER A 109 -2.04 12.14 3.34
N ALA A 110 -2.86 12.94 4.02
CA ALA A 110 -2.78 14.38 3.98
C ALA A 110 -2.78 14.92 5.41
N VAL A 111 -2.06 16.02 5.62
CA VAL A 111 -2.19 16.86 6.80
C VAL A 111 -2.93 18.10 6.36
N LEU A 112 -4.13 18.29 6.91
CA LEU A 112 -4.94 19.49 6.67
C LEU A 112 -4.60 20.49 7.77
N VAL A 113 -4.38 21.74 7.40
CA VAL A 113 -4.19 22.84 8.35
C VAL A 113 -5.30 23.85 8.07
N THR A 114 -6.10 24.15 9.08
CA THR A 114 -7.18 25.14 8.99
C THR A 114 -6.61 26.56 8.97
N SER A 115 -7.42 27.55 8.58
CA SER A 115 -6.99 28.95 8.49
C SER A 115 -6.57 29.56 9.83
N ASP A 116 -7.02 28.97 10.94
CA ASP A 116 -6.64 29.31 12.32
C ASP A 116 -5.50 28.44 12.87
N GLY A 117 -4.84 27.63 12.02
CA GLY A 117 -3.61 26.91 12.36
C GLY A 117 -3.80 25.57 13.08
N HIS A 118 -5.02 25.03 13.13
CA HIS A 118 -5.29 23.72 13.72
C HIS A 118 -5.16 22.58 12.70
N VAL A 119 -4.83 21.39 13.21
CA VAL A 119 -4.83 20.14 12.44
C VAL A 119 -6.01 19.29 12.90
N PRO A 120 -7.07 19.11 12.08
CA PRO A 120 -8.18 18.26 12.47
C PRO A 120 -7.72 16.79 12.53
N MET A 121 -8.07 16.13 13.63
CA MET A 121 -7.73 14.74 13.89
C MET A 121 -9.00 13.91 13.96
N ASN A 122 -9.05 12.80 13.22
CA ASN A 122 -10.17 11.87 13.26
C ASN A 122 -9.83 10.65 14.12
N PHE A 123 -10.80 10.20 14.92
CA PHE A 123 -10.69 8.94 15.65
C PHE A 123 -11.24 7.80 14.80
N ARG A 124 -10.46 6.73 14.68
CA ARG A 124 -10.95 5.48 14.09
C ARG A 124 -11.91 4.81 15.06
N SER A 125 -13.01 4.26 14.55
CA SER A 125 -13.91 3.43 15.33
C SER A 125 -13.14 2.25 15.95
N ARG A 126 -13.49 1.88 17.19
CA ARG A 126 -12.92 0.72 17.89
C ARG A 126 -13.40 -0.62 17.32
N ARG A 127 -14.38 -0.61 16.42
CA ARG A 127 -15.00 -1.81 15.83
C ARG A 127 -14.36 -2.26 14.51
N VAL A 128 -13.34 -1.54 14.02
CA VAL A 128 -12.65 -1.79 12.74
C VAL A 128 -11.28 -2.40 12.97
#